data_AF-A0A1Q7Q6S5-F1
#
_entry.id   AF-A0A1Q7Q6S5-F1
#
_cell.length_a   1.000
_cell.length_b   1.000
_cell.length_c   1.000
_cell.angle_alpha   90.00
_cell.angle_beta   90.00
_cell.angle_gamma   90.00
#
_symmetry.space_group_name_H-M   'P 1'
#
loop_
_entity.id
_entity.type
_entity.pdbx_description
1 polymer ?
#
loop_
_entity_poly.entity_id
_entity_poly.type
_entity_poly.pdbx_seq_one_letter_code
_entity_poly.pdbx_strand_id
1 'polypeptide(L)'
;MVAIVLAAAAPQPSIGISGGPILFREGGRGGVGSGPLIRVDIGYPIAERAAAELWFTGAMESAPPAKPGDRALVGAGGGARLLVARLDPEAKIGLWLHGGAGWGFPVDGDGRHGPMGFGGALLTFQPFLARFTLGLEADTRSPGAPRSGWRSCPPCAARSRESNRLPPVARALSPTPRRAPEERAADA
;
A
#
# COMPACT_ATOMS: atom_id res chain seq x y z
N MET A 1 13.88 13.37 3.05
CA MET A 1 12.85 14.05 2.22
C MET A 1 12.52 15.38 2.89
N VAL A 2 12.34 16.48 2.16
CA VAL A 2 11.98 17.77 2.76
C VAL A 2 10.47 17.95 2.62
N ALA A 3 9.80 18.18 3.74
CA ALA A 3 8.37 18.42 3.79
C ALA A 3 8.09 19.88 4.16
N ILE A 4 7.14 20.50 3.47
CA ILE A 4 6.55 21.78 3.88
C ILE A 4 5.11 21.46 4.26
N VAL A 5 4.82 21.57 5.57
CA VAL A 5 3.50 21.26 6.11
C VAL A 5 2.82 22.55 6.52
N LEU A 6 1.69 22.89 5.91
CA LEU A 6 0.83 23.94 6.42
C LEU A 6 -0.02 23.36 7.56
N ALA A 7 0.54 23.35 8.77
CA ALA A 7 -0.18 22.96 9.97
C ALA A 7 -0.50 24.21 10.82
N ALA A 8 -1.80 24.51 10.94
CA ALA A 8 -2.29 25.40 11.98
C ALA A 8 -2.31 24.66 13.32
N ALA A 9 -1.76 25.29 14.36
CA ALA A 9 -1.89 24.82 15.74
C ALA A 9 -3.37 24.78 16.17
N ALA A 10 -3.82 23.70 16.83
CA ALA A 10 -5.21 23.38 17.25
C ALA A 10 -6.14 22.88 16.13
N PRO A 11 -7.28 22.19 16.41
CA PRO A 11 -7.82 21.08 15.60
C PRO A 11 -8.41 21.57 14.28
N GLN A 12 -7.53 21.86 13.35
CA GLN A 12 -7.85 22.33 12.02
C GLN A 12 -7.29 21.36 11.00
N PRO A 13 -7.97 21.18 9.87
CA PRO A 13 -7.40 20.42 8.78
C PRO A 13 -6.08 21.07 8.35
N SER A 14 -5.09 20.23 8.06
CA SER A 14 -3.77 20.64 7.57
C SER A 14 -3.57 20.15 6.16
N ILE A 15 -2.83 20.90 5.35
CA ILE A 15 -2.39 20.46 4.03
C ILE A 15 -0.86 20.45 4.03
N GLY A 16 -0.26 19.32 3.67
CA GLY A 16 1.18 19.15 3.54
C GLY A 16 1.58 18.89 2.10
N ILE A 17 2.76 19.37 1.73
CA ILE A 17 3.44 19.01 0.50
C ILE A 17 4.86 18.60 0.88
N SER A 18 5.22 17.36 0.56
CA SER A 18 6.55 16.84 0.81
C SER A 18 7.21 16.32 -0.47
N GLY A 19 8.52 16.48 -0.55
CA GLY A 19 9.27 16.17 -1.76
C GLY A 19 10.69 15.73 -1.46
N GLY A 20 11.20 14.81 -2.27
CA GLY A 20 12.61 14.41 -2.19
C GLY A 20 12.92 13.09 -2.88
N PRO A 21 14.18 12.65 -2.78
CA PRO A 21 14.63 11.44 -3.44
C PRO A 21 14.03 10.21 -2.76
N ILE A 22 13.68 9.23 -3.57
CA ILE A 22 13.30 7.90 -3.13
C ILE A 22 14.31 6.88 -3.66
N LEU A 23 14.64 5.93 -2.80
CA LEU A 23 15.46 4.77 -3.14
C LEU A 23 14.53 3.56 -3.03
N PHE A 24 14.11 3.01 -4.15
CA PHE A 24 13.35 1.76 -4.13
C PHE A 24 14.35 0.62 -4.20
N ARG A 25 14.40 -0.18 -3.14
CA ARG A 25 15.18 -1.42 -3.16
C ARG A 25 14.55 -2.36 -4.17
N GLU A 26 15.35 -2.77 -5.14
CA GLU A 26 15.02 -3.63 -6.27
C GLU A 26 14.27 -4.90 -5.82
N GLY A 27 12.94 -4.81 -5.87
CA GLY A 27 12.00 -5.84 -5.41
C GLY A 27 11.10 -6.29 -6.54
N GLY A 28 11.69 -6.65 -7.69
CA GLY A 28 11.02 -7.40 -8.77
C GLY A 28 9.88 -6.71 -9.53
N ARG A 29 9.50 -5.47 -9.19
CA ARG A 29 8.69 -4.60 -10.06
C ARG A 29 9.64 -3.66 -10.79
N GLY A 30 9.90 -3.93 -12.06
CA GLY A 30 10.63 -2.99 -12.92
C GLY A 30 9.89 -1.65 -13.01
N GLY A 31 10.64 -0.55 -13.01
CA GLY A 31 10.12 0.80 -13.31
C GLY A 31 10.33 1.88 -12.24
N VAL A 32 11.07 1.62 -11.15
CA VAL A 32 11.50 2.70 -10.24
C VAL A 32 12.75 2.25 -9.46
N GLY A 33 13.96 2.50 -9.96
CA GLY A 33 15.22 2.24 -9.25
C GLY A 33 15.60 3.35 -8.25
N SER A 34 15.36 4.61 -8.60
CA SER A 34 15.43 5.77 -7.73
C SER A 34 14.84 6.99 -8.45
N GLY A 35 14.42 8.02 -7.73
CA GLY A 35 14.03 9.28 -8.38
C GLY A 35 13.33 10.27 -7.47
N PRO A 36 12.80 11.39 -8.00
CA PRO A 36 12.04 12.33 -7.20
C PRO A 36 10.64 11.78 -6.90
N LEU A 37 10.20 12.03 -5.67
CA LEU A 37 8.82 11.86 -5.26
C LEU A 37 8.29 13.18 -4.72
N ILE A 38 7.03 13.45 -5.05
CA ILE A 38 6.21 14.48 -4.44
C ILE A 38 5.02 13.79 -3.80
N ARG A 39 4.67 14.19 -2.57
CA ARG A 39 3.46 13.77 -1.88
C ARG A 39 2.71 15.01 -1.41
N VAL A 40 1.40 14.99 -1.57
CA VAL A 40 0.47 15.95 -1.00
C VAL A 40 -0.37 15.20 0.01
N ASP A 41 -0.48 15.73 1.23
CA ASP A 41 -1.26 15.15 2.30
C ASP A 41 -2.31 16.14 2.83
N ILE A 42 -3.46 15.60 3.23
CA ILE A 42 -4.54 16.32 3.87
C ILE A 42 -4.80 15.62 5.20
N GLY A 43 -4.43 16.28 6.29
CA GLY A 43 -4.56 15.78 7.65
C GLY A 43 -5.80 16.33 8.34
N TYR A 44 -6.59 15.47 8.98
CA TYR A 44 -7.69 15.85 9.85
C TYR A 44 -7.43 15.36 11.28
N PRO A 45 -7.35 16.25 12.28
CA PRO A 45 -7.09 15.86 13.67
C PRO A 45 -8.25 15.04 14.21
N ILE A 46 -7.96 13.83 14.70
CA ILE A 46 -8.95 12.90 15.27
C ILE A 46 -8.81 12.76 16.79
N ALA A 47 -7.64 13.10 17.33
CA ALA A 47 -7.35 13.14 18.75
C ALA A 47 -6.25 14.16 19.04
N GLU A 48 -5.96 14.43 20.31
CA GLU A 48 -4.93 15.39 20.73
C GLU A 48 -3.54 15.09 20.13
N ARG A 49 -3.25 13.81 19.89
CA ARG A 49 -1.96 13.34 19.38
C ARG A 49 -2.07 12.62 18.05
N ALA A 50 -3.25 12.55 17.43
CA ALA A 50 -3.43 11.78 16.20
C ALA A 50 -4.24 12.53 15.14
N ALA A 51 -3.88 12.34 13.89
CA ALA A 51 -4.64 12.82 12.74
C ALA A 51 -4.79 11.71 11.71
N ALA A 52 -5.97 11.63 11.10
CA ALA A 52 -6.19 10.84 9.90
C ALA A 52 -5.66 11.61 8.70
N GLU A 53 -5.07 10.92 7.73
CA GLU A 53 -4.44 11.55 6.57
C GLU A 53 -4.95 10.93 5.27
N LEU A 54 -5.31 11.78 4.32
CA LEU A 54 -5.39 11.39 2.91
C LEU A 54 -4.10 11.82 2.23
N TRP A 55 -3.56 10.97 1.38
CA TRP A 55 -2.33 11.27 0.68
C TRP A 55 -2.45 10.96 -0.81
N PHE A 56 -1.77 11.78 -1.60
CA PHE A 56 -1.60 11.66 -3.04
C PHE A 56 -0.12 11.76 -3.34
N THR A 57 0.42 10.88 -4.16
CA THR A 57 1.85 10.88 -4.46
C THR A 57 2.08 10.71 -5.96
N GLY A 58 3.12 11.37 -6.46
CA GLY A 58 3.71 11.15 -7.76
C GLY A 58 5.19 10.84 -7.59
N ALA A 59 5.64 9.77 -8.23
CA ALA A 59 7.05 9.40 -8.34
C ALA A 59 7.42 9.25 -9.81
N MET A 60 8.67 9.54 -10.14
CA MET A 60 9.22 9.28 -11.47
C MET A 60 10.60 8.65 -11.31
N GLU A 61 10.90 7.64 -12.12
CA GLU A 61 12.24 7.06 -12.17
C GLU A 61 13.24 8.05 -12.78
N SER A 62 14.42 8.19 -12.17
CA SER A 62 15.56 8.90 -12.73
C SER A 62 16.28 8.04 -13.77
N ALA A 63 15.58 7.77 -14.88
CA ALA A 63 16.14 7.17 -16.09
C ALA A 63 15.67 7.99 -17.31
N PRO A 64 16.40 7.99 -18.44
CA PRO A 64 15.93 8.68 -19.64
C PRO A 64 14.55 8.14 -20.05
N PRO A 65 13.49 8.98 -20.07
CA PRO A 65 12.17 8.52 -20.46
C PRO A 65 12.14 8.29 -21.97
N ALA A 66 11.59 7.17 -22.42
CA ALA A 66 11.36 6.94 -23.85
C ALA A 66 10.24 7.84 -24.40
N LYS A 67 9.28 8.20 -23.53
CA LYS A 67 8.13 9.09 -23.80
C LYS A 67 7.65 9.75 -22.51
N PRO A 68 6.90 10.87 -22.57
CA PRO A 68 6.35 11.50 -21.37
C PRO A 68 5.51 10.54 -20.53
N GLY A 69 5.74 10.49 -19.22
CA GLY A 69 5.00 9.60 -18.30
C GLY A 69 5.54 8.17 -18.22
N ASP A 70 6.51 7.80 -19.07
CA ASP A 70 7.22 6.53 -18.94
C ASP A 70 7.90 6.44 -17.57
N ARG A 71 7.69 5.32 -16.87
CA ARG A 71 8.20 5.07 -15.49
C ARG A 71 7.77 6.11 -14.45
N ALA A 72 6.67 6.82 -14.71
CA ALA A 72 6.00 7.60 -13.69
C ALA A 72 4.91 6.77 -13.01
N LEU A 73 4.78 6.95 -11.70
CA LEU A 73 3.81 6.28 -10.86
C LEU A 73 3.06 7.33 -10.06
N VAL A 74 1.73 7.29 -10.11
CA VAL A 74 0.89 8.06 -9.21
C VAL A 74 0.18 7.13 -8.25
N GLY A 75 -0.17 7.62 -7.08
CA GLY A 75 -0.97 6.84 -6.15
C GLY A 75 -1.67 7.71 -5.13
N ALA A 76 -2.65 7.10 -4.49
CA ALA A 76 -3.42 7.74 -3.45
C ALA A 76 -3.83 6.71 -2.39
N GLY A 77 -4.09 7.19 -1.19
CA GLY A 77 -4.54 6.35 -0.10
C GLY A 77 -4.89 7.12 1.15
N GLY A 78 -5.11 6.34 2.21
CA GLY A 78 -5.35 6.83 3.55
C GLY A 78 -4.24 6.42 4.50
N GLY A 79 -4.16 7.11 5.62
CA GLY A 79 -3.16 6.87 6.65
C GLY A 79 -3.48 7.62 7.93
N ALA A 80 -2.50 7.64 8.82
CA ALA A 80 -2.56 8.41 10.04
C ALA A 80 -1.17 8.88 10.45
N ARG A 81 -1.15 9.96 11.22
CA ARG A 81 0.03 10.41 11.98
C ARG A 81 -0.25 10.43 13.48
N LEU A 82 0.80 10.21 14.25
CA LEU A 82 0.82 10.15 15.70
C LEU A 82 1.97 11.01 16.25
N LEU A 83 1.67 11.95 17.14
CA LEU A 83 2.65 12.78 17.83
C LEU A 83 3.33 11.97 18.93
N VAL A 84 4.59 11.60 18.70
CA VAL A 84 5.40 10.83 19.65
C VAL A 84 6.00 11.71 20.73
N ALA A 85 6.60 12.84 20.35
CA ALA A 85 7.25 13.73 21.30
C ALA A 85 7.21 15.19 20.86
N ARG A 86 7.22 16.09 21.83
CA ARG A 86 7.56 17.51 21.64
C ARG A 86 8.95 17.72 22.22
N LEU A 87 9.87 18.23 21.41
CA LEU A 87 11.29 18.24 21.75
C LEU A 87 11.75 19.54 22.39
N ASP A 88 10.92 20.57 22.36
CA ASP A 88 11.20 21.88 22.93
C ASP A 88 10.14 22.32 23.95
N PRO A 89 10.49 23.18 24.91
CA PRO A 89 9.55 23.70 25.92
C PRO A 89 8.40 24.52 25.32
N GLU A 90 8.62 25.13 24.16
CA GLU A 90 7.65 25.98 23.46
C GLU A 90 6.75 25.18 22.51
N ALA A 91 6.93 23.85 22.42
CA ALA A 91 6.18 22.94 21.56
C ALA A 91 6.24 23.25 20.05
N LYS A 92 7.29 23.96 19.60
CA LYS A 92 7.54 24.30 18.19
C LYS A 92 8.19 23.16 17.41
N ILE A 93 8.78 22.18 18.07
CA ILE A 93 9.43 21.02 17.48
C ILE A 93 8.67 19.75 17.87
N GLY A 94 8.05 19.09 16.89
CA GLY A 94 7.27 17.88 17.08
C GLY A 94 7.86 16.70 16.31
N LEU A 95 8.03 15.56 16.98
CA LEU A 95 8.35 14.28 16.35
C LEU A 95 7.08 13.47 16.16
N TRP A 96 6.80 13.10 14.92
CA TRP A 96 5.64 12.34 14.51
C TRP A 96 6.05 11.01 13.90
N LEU A 97 5.24 9.98 14.13
CA LEU A 97 5.21 8.79 13.29
C LEU A 97 4.02 8.87 12.38
N HIS A 98 4.16 8.39 11.16
CA HIS A 98 3.07 8.39 10.21
C HIS A 98 3.20 7.22 9.25
N GLY A 99 2.08 6.81 8.70
CA GLY A 99 2.03 5.68 7.79
C GLY A 99 0.69 5.61 7.10
N GLY A 100 0.71 4.98 5.93
CA GLY A 100 -0.47 4.91 5.08
C GLY A 100 -0.42 3.74 4.11
N ALA A 101 -1.59 3.38 3.63
CA ALA A 101 -1.79 2.35 2.63
C ALA A 101 -2.74 2.88 1.54
N GLY A 102 -2.53 2.40 0.32
CA GLY A 102 -3.24 2.92 -0.83
C GLY A 102 -2.95 2.12 -2.08
N TRP A 103 -3.21 2.75 -3.22
CA TRP A 103 -3.09 2.12 -4.53
C TRP A 103 -2.26 2.96 -5.47
N GLY A 104 -1.43 2.29 -6.26
CA GLY A 104 -0.55 2.88 -7.27
C GLY A 104 -0.99 2.56 -8.68
N PHE A 105 -0.78 3.51 -9.58
CA PHE A 105 -1.11 3.47 -10.99
C PHE A 105 0.11 3.96 -11.77
N PRO A 106 0.69 3.15 -12.67
CA PRO A 106 1.61 3.69 -13.67
C PRO A 106 0.88 4.74 -14.51
N VAL A 107 1.58 5.83 -14.84
CA VAL A 107 1.03 6.89 -15.68
C VAL A 107 1.02 6.47 -17.14
N ASP A 108 2.08 5.78 -17.58
CA ASP A 108 2.21 5.23 -18.92
C ASP A 108 3.04 3.92 -18.88
N GLY A 109 2.87 3.08 -19.91
CA GLY A 109 3.52 1.78 -20.07
C GLY A 109 2.81 0.61 -19.38
N ASP A 110 3.38 -0.59 -19.52
CA ASP A 110 2.82 -1.86 -18.98
C ASP A 110 3.10 -2.06 -17.47
N GLY A 111 3.23 -0.97 -16.73
CA GLY A 111 3.47 -1.01 -15.29
C GLY A 111 2.34 -1.75 -14.56
N ARG A 112 2.65 -2.34 -13.41
CA ARG A 112 1.65 -3.04 -12.61
C ARG A 112 0.97 -2.10 -11.63
N HIS A 113 -0.34 -1.92 -11.78
CA HIS A 113 -1.20 -1.40 -10.72
C HIS A 113 -1.11 -2.28 -9.48
N GLY A 114 -1.19 -1.68 -8.29
CA GLY A 114 -1.20 -2.50 -7.09
C GLY A 114 -1.17 -1.74 -5.78
N PRO A 115 -1.23 -2.49 -4.67
CA PRO A 115 -1.14 -1.93 -3.34
C PRO A 115 0.20 -1.23 -3.14
N MET A 116 0.15 -0.11 -2.44
CA MET A 116 1.31 0.66 -1.99
C MET A 116 1.14 1.02 -0.53
N GLY A 117 2.26 1.14 0.17
CA GLY A 117 2.26 1.66 1.52
C GLY A 117 3.55 2.39 1.85
N PHE A 118 3.47 3.23 2.87
CA PHE A 118 4.62 3.89 3.46
C PHE A 118 4.49 3.91 4.98
N GLY A 119 5.62 4.06 5.64
CA GLY A 119 5.72 4.29 7.08
C GLY A 119 7.03 4.97 7.40
N GLY A 120 6.97 5.98 8.26
CA GLY A 120 8.09 6.86 8.50
C GLY A 120 7.98 7.70 9.75
N ALA A 121 8.99 8.54 9.92
CA ALA A 121 9.06 9.55 10.95
C ALA A 121 9.15 10.93 10.32
N LEU A 122 8.43 11.89 10.91
CA LEU A 122 8.38 13.27 10.49
C LEU A 122 8.79 14.16 11.67
N LEU A 123 9.90 14.86 11.52
CA LEU A 123 10.32 15.91 12.44
C LEU A 123 9.81 17.25 11.93
N THR A 124 8.98 17.91 12.73
CA THR A 124 8.36 19.21 12.39
C THR A 124 8.98 20.33 13.20
N PHE A 125 9.11 21.51 12.59
CA PHE A 125 9.57 22.76 13.18
C PHE A 125 8.60 23.88 12.80
N GLN A 126 8.11 24.62 13.79
CA GLN A 126 7.23 25.78 13.61
C GLN A 126 8.04 27.07 13.80
N PRO A 127 8.50 27.69 12.70
CA PRO A 127 9.52 28.74 12.79
C PRO A 127 9.01 30.05 13.39
N PHE A 128 7.91 30.62 12.87
CA PHE A 128 7.47 31.98 13.25
C PHE A 128 5.95 32.16 13.30
N LEU A 129 5.21 31.53 12.38
CA LEU A 129 3.76 31.64 12.29
C LEU A 129 3.12 30.33 12.75
N ALA A 130 2.10 30.42 13.61
CA ALA A 130 1.36 29.27 14.14
C ALA A 130 0.65 28.41 13.06
N ARG A 131 0.71 28.83 11.79
CA ARG A 131 0.06 28.22 10.62
C ARG A 131 1.00 27.46 9.69
N PHE A 132 2.31 27.68 9.82
CA PHE A 132 3.31 27.10 8.93
C PHE A 132 4.27 26.23 9.71
N THR A 133 4.56 25.07 9.15
CA THR A 133 5.45 24.08 9.73
C THR A 133 6.39 23.57 8.64
N LEU A 134 7.67 23.51 8.94
CA LEU A 134 8.67 22.87 8.10
C LEU A 134 8.91 21.47 8.65
N GLY A 135 9.09 20.51 7.77
CA GLY A 135 9.21 19.11 8.12
C GLY A 135 10.44 18.46 7.48
N LEU A 136 11.11 17.60 8.24
CA LEU A 136 12.07 16.64 7.71
C LEU A 136 11.47 15.25 7.85
N GLU A 137 11.38 14.54 6.74
CA GLU A 137 10.69 13.25 6.67
C GLU A 137 11.65 12.14 6.22
N ALA A 138 11.56 11.00 6.91
CA ALA A 138 12.25 9.76 6.58
C ALA A 138 11.22 8.63 6.47
N ASP A 139 10.99 8.21 5.23
CA ASP A 139 9.97 7.23 4.86
C ASP A 139 10.60 5.92 4.40
N THR A 140 9.99 4.81 4.82
CA THR A 140 10.15 3.51 4.17
C THR A 140 8.92 3.23 3.32
N ARG A 141 9.11 2.65 2.14
CA ARG A 141 7.99 2.28 1.25
C ARG A 141 8.02 0.80 0.91
N SER A 142 6.84 0.23 0.76
CA SER A 142 6.64 -1.14 0.31
C SER A 142 5.79 -1.14 -0.95
N PRO A 143 6.36 -1.48 -2.12
CA PRO A 143 5.53 -1.89 -3.25
C PRO A 143 4.91 -3.22 -2.85
N GLY A 144 3.59 -3.25 -2.65
CA GLY A 144 2.95 -4.39 -1.98
C GLY A 144 3.34 -5.74 -2.57
N ALA A 145 3.56 -6.71 -1.68
CA ALA A 145 4.04 -8.05 -1.98
C ALA A 145 3.25 -8.70 -3.15
N PRO A 146 3.89 -9.57 -3.96
CA PRO A 146 3.14 -10.40 -4.89
C PRO A 146 2.06 -11.18 -4.12
N ARG A 147 0.86 -11.26 -4.69
CA ARG A 147 -0.25 -12.06 -4.18
C ARG A 147 0.13 -13.56 -4.18
N SER A 148 0.88 -14.00 -3.18
CA SER A 148 1.05 -15.41 -2.81
C SER A 148 0.67 -15.54 -1.35
N GLY A 149 -0.62 -15.67 -1.05
CA GLY A 149 -1.07 -15.81 0.34
C GLY A 149 -2.59 -15.85 0.57
N TRP A 150 -3.41 -15.44 -0.40
CA TRP A 150 -4.89 -15.50 -0.26
C TRP A 150 -5.48 -16.86 -0.66
N ARG A 151 -4.78 -17.97 -0.37
CA ARG A 151 -5.33 -19.34 -0.41
C ARG A 151 -5.12 -20.04 0.92
N SER A 152 -5.73 -19.52 1.97
CA SER A 152 -6.14 -20.31 3.15
C SER A 152 -6.89 -19.43 4.14
N CYS A 153 -8.07 -18.94 3.76
CA CYS A 153 -9.14 -18.87 4.76
C CYS A 153 -9.68 -20.30 4.89
N PRO A 154 -9.63 -20.94 6.07
CA PRO A 154 -10.31 -22.21 6.27
C PRO A 154 -11.81 -21.98 6.09
N PRO A 155 -12.58 -22.94 5.55
CA PRO A 155 -13.96 -22.69 5.19
C PRO A 155 -14.80 -22.45 6.45
N CYS A 156 -15.25 -21.20 6.62
CA CYS A 156 -16.48 -20.90 7.33
C CYS A 156 -17.66 -21.47 6.52
N ALA A 157 -17.85 -22.78 6.58
CA ALA A 157 -19.02 -23.48 6.06
C ALA A 157 -19.29 -24.72 6.91
N ALA A 158 -19.59 -24.51 8.19
CA ALA A 158 -20.03 -25.59 9.08
C ALA A 158 -20.99 -25.06 10.16
N ARG A 159 -22.18 -24.60 9.74
CA ARG A 159 -23.41 -24.64 10.58
C ARG A 159 -24.64 -24.17 9.81
N SER A 160 -25.20 -25.06 8.97
CA SER A 160 -26.65 -25.08 8.68
C SER A 160 -26.97 -26.31 7.83
N ARG A 161 -26.99 -27.49 8.45
CA ARG A 161 -27.70 -28.68 7.92
C ARG A 161 -27.76 -29.74 9.02
N GLU A 162 -28.51 -29.42 10.04
CA GLU A 162 -29.03 -30.42 10.99
C GLU A 162 -30.54 -30.41 10.82
N SER A 163 -31.03 -31.24 9.89
CA SER A 163 -32.34 -31.87 9.96
C SER A 163 -32.45 -32.86 8.81
N ASN A 164 -32.86 -34.09 9.15
CA ASN A 164 -33.40 -35.13 8.27
C ASN A 164 -32.42 -35.90 7.37
N ARG A 165 -31.92 -37.05 7.87
CA ARG A 165 -32.49 -38.39 7.59
C ARG A 165 -31.55 -39.55 8.01
N LEU A 166 -32.09 -40.39 8.91
CA LEU A 166 -31.99 -41.84 9.18
C LEU A 166 -30.82 -42.74 8.64
N PRO A 167 -30.50 -43.87 9.34
CA PRO A 167 -29.26 -44.66 9.20
C PRO A 167 -29.34 -45.79 8.13
N PRO A 168 -28.23 -46.53 7.85
CA PRO A 168 -27.98 -47.19 6.56
C PRO A 168 -28.39 -48.67 6.51
N VAL A 169 -28.84 -49.14 5.35
CA VAL A 169 -28.96 -50.57 5.04
C VAL A 169 -28.57 -50.86 3.59
N ALA A 170 -27.61 -51.79 3.45
CA ALA A 170 -27.29 -52.72 2.34
C ALA A 170 -27.20 -52.18 0.90
N ARG A 171 -26.02 -52.16 0.24
CA ARG A 171 -25.23 -53.29 -0.29
C ARG A 171 -25.99 -54.10 -1.35
N ALA A 172 -25.70 -53.86 -2.64
CA ALA A 172 -25.57 -54.90 -3.67
C ALA A 172 -25.29 -54.35 -5.09
N LEU A 173 -24.18 -54.83 -5.66
CA LEU A 173 -24.02 -55.32 -7.04
C LEU A 173 -23.96 -54.31 -8.20
N SER A 174 -22.75 -54.18 -8.77
CA SER A 174 -22.54 -54.10 -10.22
C SER A 174 -21.15 -54.66 -10.58
N PRO A 175 -21.05 -55.66 -11.48
CA PRO A 175 -19.79 -56.31 -11.84
C PRO A 175 -19.13 -55.70 -13.10
N THR A 176 -17.82 -55.39 -12.97
CA THR A 176 -16.68 -55.57 -13.91
C THR A 176 -16.66 -55.01 -15.36
N PRO A 177 -15.45 -54.80 -15.93
CA PRO A 177 -15.12 -53.74 -16.88
C PRO A 177 -14.98 -54.21 -18.34
N ARG A 178 -15.04 -53.26 -19.30
CA ARG A 178 -14.55 -53.49 -20.66
C ARG A 178 -13.08 -53.07 -20.79
N ARG A 179 -12.24 -54.03 -21.17
CA ARG A 179 -10.87 -53.84 -21.69
C ARG A 179 -10.91 -53.34 -23.13
N ALA A 180 -9.95 -52.50 -23.48
CA ALA A 180 -9.46 -52.28 -24.84
C ALA A 180 -8.51 -53.42 -25.27
N PRO A 181 -8.19 -53.51 -26.57
CA PRO A 181 -6.80 -53.74 -26.94
C PRO A 181 -6.28 -52.78 -28.02
N GLU A 182 -4.95 -52.63 -27.99
CA GLU A 182 -4.01 -52.02 -28.94
C GLU A 182 -4.08 -52.72 -30.34
N GLU A 183 -3.41 -52.39 -31.45
CA GLU A 183 -2.24 -51.58 -31.85
C GLU A 183 -2.20 -51.64 -33.42
N ARG A 184 -1.39 -50.78 -34.07
CA ARG A 184 -0.77 -50.92 -35.43
C ARG A 184 -1.65 -50.75 -36.69
N ALA A 185 -1.20 -50.20 -37.82
CA ALA A 185 0.07 -49.61 -38.27
C ALA A 185 -0.11 -48.84 -39.61
N ALA A 186 0.79 -47.86 -39.81
CA ALA A 186 1.56 -47.51 -41.04
C ALA A 186 0.91 -47.07 -42.38
N ASP A 187 1.49 -45.97 -42.89
CA ASP A 187 1.95 -45.66 -44.26
C ASP A 187 1.20 -46.18 -45.50
N ALA A 188 0.62 -45.25 -46.26
CA ALA A 188 0.91 -44.94 -47.68
C ALA A 188 -0.02 -43.83 -48.19
#